data_AF-A0A7W0ZH18-F1
#
_entry.id   AF-A0A7W0ZH18-F1
#
_cell.length_a   1.000
_cell.length_b   1.000
_cell.length_c   1.000
_cell.angle_alpha   90.00
_cell.angle_beta   90.00
_cell.angle_gamma   90.00
#
_symmetry.space_group_name_H-M   'P 1'
#
loop_
_entity.id
_entity.type
_entity.pdbx_description
1 polymer ?
#
loop_
_entity_poly.entity_id
_entity_poly.type
_entity_poly.pdbx_seq_one_letter_code
_entity_poly.pdbx_strand_id
1 'polypeptide(L)'
;MIHAAHVSCYVWSKVGSPANVARGEWQCARVYATLGHAEPALWHARRCLEVTEAGGDGFEDWDLPGAQQAMAHAHLAAGDPEEATSWAALARENLARVQDPEDRELIGSQIAELGF
;
A
#
# COMPACT_ATOMS: atom_id res chain seq x y z
N MET A 1 1.68 -16.75 -3.15
CA MET A 1 1.22 -15.53 -2.44
C MET A 1 -0.04 -14.92 -3.05
N ILE A 2 -0.16 -14.78 -4.37
CA ILE A 2 -1.32 -14.12 -5.01
C ILE A 2 -2.70 -14.62 -4.57
N HIS A 3 -2.93 -15.93 -4.51
CA HIS A 3 -4.22 -16.48 -4.08
C HIS A 3 -4.53 -16.17 -2.61
N ALA A 4 -3.52 -16.14 -1.74
CA ALA A 4 -3.71 -15.80 -0.33
C ALA A 4 -4.08 -14.32 -0.15
N ALA A 5 -3.45 -13.42 -0.92
CA ALA A 5 -3.78 -11.99 -0.91
C ALA A 5 -5.24 -11.76 -1.34
N HIS A 6 -5.68 -12.41 -2.43
CA HIS A 6 -7.09 -12.34 -2.86
C HIS A 6 -8.07 -12.92 -1.85
N VAL A 7 -7.74 -14.04 -1.21
CA VAL A 7 -8.57 -14.61 -0.14
C VAL A 7 -8.67 -13.66 1.06
N SER A 8 -7.55 -13.07 1.48
CA SER A 8 -7.54 -12.07 2.56
C SER A 8 -8.43 -10.87 2.22
N CYS A 9 -8.25 -10.30 1.02
CA CYS A 9 -9.05 -9.18 0.55
C CYS A 9 -10.55 -9.53 0.47
N TYR A 10 -10.88 -10.73 -0.03
CA TYR A 10 -12.25 -11.21 -0.10
C TYR A 10 -12.88 -11.35 1.28
N VAL A 11 -12.20 -12.02 2.23
CA VAL A 11 -12.74 -12.22 3.58
C VAL A 11 -12.97 -10.87 4.26
N TRP A 12 -12.02 -9.95 4.18
CA TRP A 12 -12.19 -8.62 4.75
C TRP A 12 -13.31 -7.81 4.12
N SER A 13 -13.57 -7.97 2.82
CA SER A 13 -14.74 -7.36 2.18
C SER A 13 -16.10 -7.85 2.72
N LYS A 14 -16.12 -8.98 3.45
CA LYS A 14 -17.34 -9.56 4.01
C LYS A 14 -17.51 -9.30 5.49
N VAL A 15 -16.43 -9.31 6.26
CA VAL A 15 -16.49 -9.30 7.73
C VAL A 15 -15.49 -8.35 8.40
N GLY A 16 -14.63 -7.69 7.63
CA GLY A 16 -13.57 -6.81 8.16
C GLY A 16 -14.02 -5.35 8.32
N SER A 17 -13.19 -4.58 9.02
CA SER A 17 -13.30 -3.12 9.03
C SER A 17 -12.81 -2.50 7.71
N PRO A 18 -13.09 -1.21 7.45
CA PRO A 18 -12.50 -0.49 6.33
C PRO A 18 -10.96 -0.61 6.27
N ALA A 19 -10.28 -0.54 7.41
CA ALA A 19 -8.83 -0.76 7.48
C ALA A 19 -8.43 -2.18 7.07
N ASN A 20 -9.18 -3.21 7.47
CA ASN A 20 -8.91 -4.57 7.01
C ASN A 20 -9.04 -4.71 5.49
N VAL A 21 -10.05 -4.05 4.89
CA VAL A 21 -10.21 -4.02 3.42
C VAL A 21 -9.02 -3.33 2.76
N ALA A 22 -8.63 -2.15 3.24
CA ALA A 22 -7.48 -1.41 2.71
C ALA A 22 -6.18 -2.22 2.77
N ARG A 23 -5.92 -2.91 3.90
CA ARG A 23 -4.76 -3.80 4.08
C ARG A 23 -4.83 -5.06 3.19
N GLY A 24 -6.03 -5.53 2.84
CA GLY A 24 -6.23 -6.58 1.84
C GLY A 24 -5.85 -6.11 0.43
N GLU A 25 -6.32 -4.93 0.04
CA GLU A 25 -5.98 -4.30 -1.23
C GLU A 25 -4.47 -4.02 -1.34
N TRP A 26 -3.85 -3.55 -0.25
CA TRP A 26 -2.41 -3.36 -0.15
C TRP A 26 -1.62 -4.63 -0.46
N GLN A 27 -2.02 -5.79 0.11
CA GLN A 27 -1.35 -7.07 -0.15
C GLN A 27 -1.43 -7.46 -1.63
N CYS A 28 -2.60 -7.29 -2.25
CA CYS A 28 -2.77 -7.56 -3.68
C CYS A 28 -1.87 -6.65 -4.52
N ALA A 29 -1.86 -5.34 -4.23
CA ALA A 29 -1.01 -4.36 -4.92
C ALA A 29 0.47 -4.76 -4.87
N ARG A 30 0.95 -5.08 -3.67
CA ARG A 30 2.34 -5.51 -3.44
C ARG A 30 2.70 -6.78 -4.22
N VAL A 31 1.86 -7.81 -4.15
CA VAL A 31 2.13 -9.07 -4.88
C VAL A 31 2.19 -8.85 -6.39
N TYR A 32 1.27 -8.06 -6.96
CA TYR A 32 1.29 -7.78 -8.39
C TYR A 32 2.47 -6.91 -8.81
N ALA A 33 2.84 -5.91 -8.00
CA ALA A 33 4.02 -5.09 -8.24
C ALA A 33 5.30 -5.94 -8.25
N THR A 34 5.48 -6.83 -7.26
CA THR A 34 6.61 -7.78 -7.21
C THR A 34 6.67 -8.70 -8.43
N LEU A 35 5.52 -9.10 -8.98
CA LEU A 35 5.45 -9.95 -10.18
C LEU A 35 5.60 -9.17 -11.50
N GLY A 36 5.71 -7.83 -11.46
CA GLY A 36 5.79 -7.00 -12.66
C GLY A 36 4.45 -6.88 -13.42
N HIS A 37 3.33 -7.14 -12.75
CA HIS A 37 2.00 -7.01 -13.34
C HIS A 37 1.40 -5.64 -12.99
N ALA A 38 1.79 -4.63 -13.77
CA ALA A 38 1.49 -3.23 -13.51
C ALA A 38 -0.01 -2.91 -13.37
N GLU A 39 -0.84 -3.35 -14.31
CA GLU A 39 -2.27 -3.01 -14.36
C GLU A 39 -3.03 -3.42 -13.07
N PRO A 40 -2.97 -4.69 -12.61
CA PRO A 40 -3.61 -5.06 -11.35
C PRO A 40 -2.90 -4.46 -10.12
N ALA A 41 -1.58 -4.25 -10.15
CA ALA A 41 -0.89 -3.56 -9.06
C ALA A 41 -1.47 -2.15 -8.83
N LEU A 42 -1.62 -1.40 -9.92
CA LEU A 42 -2.18 -0.05 -9.90
C LEU A 42 -3.66 -0.03 -9.50
N TRP A 43 -4.45 -1.01 -9.93
CA TRP A 43 -5.85 -1.13 -9.51
C TRP A 43 -5.95 -1.28 -8.00
N HIS A 44 -5.22 -2.24 -7.43
CA HIS A 44 -5.27 -2.55 -6.00
C HIS A 44 -4.64 -1.42 -5.16
N ALA A 45 -3.57 -0.79 -5.63
CA ALA A 45 -2.93 0.33 -4.93
C ALA A 45 -3.88 1.54 -4.83
N ARG A 46 -4.59 1.87 -5.92
CA ARG A 46 -5.60 2.94 -5.90
C ARG A 46 -6.75 2.62 -4.95
N ARG A 47 -7.30 1.40 -4.99
CA ARG A 47 -8.37 1.00 -4.05
C ARG A 47 -7.91 1.09 -2.60
N CYS A 48 -6.69 0.65 -2.31
CA CYS A 48 -6.10 0.80 -0.98
C CYS A 48 -6.08 2.26 -0.54
N LEU A 49 -5.53 3.16 -1.36
CA LEU A 49 -5.47 4.59 -1.07
C LEU A 49 -6.87 5.21 -0.89
N GLU A 50 -7.80 4.94 -1.81
CA GLU A 50 -9.18 5.45 -1.76
C GLU A 50 -9.88 5.06 -0.45
N VAL A 51 -9.74 3.82 -0.01
CA VAL A 51 -10.36 3.33 1.23
C VAL A 51 -9.67 3.93 2.45
N THR A 52 -8.35 4.07 2.43
CA THR A 52 -7.59 4.70 3.52
C THR A 52 -7.93 6.19 3.67
N GLU A 53 -8.04 6.94 2.59
CA GLU A 53 -8.40 8.37 2.62
C GLU A 53 -9.86 8.60 3.02
N ALA A 54 -10.77 7.69 2.64
CA ALA A 54 -12.15 7.72 3.10
C ALA A 54 -12.28 7.51 4.62
N GLY A 55 -11.29 6.83 5.24
CA GLY A 55 -11.23 6.57 6.66
C GLY A 55 -12.30 5.60 7.17
N GLY A 56 -12.52 5.61 8.49
CA GLY A 56 -13.43 4.70 9.17
C GLY A 56 -12.75 3.93 10.29
N ASP A 57 -13.34 2.80 10.67
CA ASP A 57 -12.89 2.05 11.85
C ASP A 57 -11.61 1.24 11.59
N GLY A 58 -10.73 1.22 12.59
CA GLY A 58 -9.57 0.34 12.66
C GLY A 58 -8.32 0.81 11.91
N PHE A 59 -8.33 2.04 11.38
CA PHE A 59 -7.14 2.64 10.79
C PHE A 59 -6.15 3.09 11.86
N GLU A 60 -4.87 2.98 11.50
CA GLU A 60 -3.72 3.39 12.28
C GLU A 60 -2.91 4.42 11.48
N ASP A 61 -2.00 5.13 12.15
CA ASP A 61 -1.24 6.23 11.55
C ASP A 61 -0.31 5.78 10.41
N TRP A 62 0.06 4.50 10.37
CA TRP A 62 0.89 3.89 9.32
C TRP A 62 0.11 3.46 8.07
N ASP A 63 -1.23 3.37 8.11
CA ASP A 63 -2.01 2.90 6.96
C ASP A 63 -1.89 3.85 5.75
N LEU A 64 -1.85 5.16 5.98
CA LEU A 64 -1.68 6.15 4.91
C LEU A 64 -0.31 6.06 4.21
N PRO A 65 0.84 6.14 4.91
CA PRO A 65 2.14 5.95 4.26
C PRO A 65 2.28 4.54 3.66
N GLY A 66 1.63 3.52 4.25
CA GLY A 66 1.52 2.17 3.69
C GLY A 66 0.81 2.12 2.33
N ALA A 67 -0.33 2.81 2.18
CA ALA A 67 -1.04 2.94 0.91
C ALA A 67 -0.24 3.74 -0.14
N GLN A 68 0.40 4.84 0.28
CA GLN A 68 1.23 5.67 -0.59
C GLN A 68 2.46 4.91 -1.12
N GLN A 69 3.14 4.10 -0.30
CA GLN A 69 4.23 3.27 -0.84
C GLN A 69 3.71 2.20 -1.81
N ALA A 70 2.48 1.71 -1.64
CA ALA A 70 1.92 0.73 -2.57
C ALA A 70 1.68 1.35 -3.95
N MET A 71 1.26 2.62 -4.00
CA MET A 71 1.21 3.40 -5.23
C MET A 71 2.60 3.54 -5.85
N ALA A 72 3.63 3.87 -5.05
CA ALA A 72 5.00 3.97 -5.55
C ALA A 72 5.49 2.67 -6.20
N HIS A 73 5.29 1.52 -5.54
CA HIS A 73 5.63 0.20 -6.07
C HIS A 73 4.85 -0.14 -7.35
N ALA A 74 3.56 0.18 -7.40
CA ALA A 74 2.74 -0.07 -8.58
C ALA A 74 3.15 0.79 -9.79
N HIS A 75 3.48 2.06 -9.58
CA HIS A 75 3.99 2.95 -10.64
C HIS A 75 5.38 2.53 -11.12
N LEU A 76 6.26 2.09 -10.21
CA LEU A 76 7.56 1.56 -10.61
C LEU A 76 7.41 0.30 -11.47
N ALA A 77 6.50 -0.61 -11.11
CA ALA A 77 6.16 -1.79 -11.91
C ALA A 77 5.54 -1.42 -13.28
N ALA A 78 4.89 -0.26 -13.39
CA ALA A 78 4.34 0.28 -14.63
C ALA A 78 5.38 0.98 -15.52
N GLY A 79 6.64 1.10 -15.07
CA GLY A 79 7.68 1.83 -15.78
C GLY A 79 7.56 3.35 -15.66
N ASP A 80 6.94 3.85 -14.60
CA ASP A 80 6.74 5.27 -14.32
C ASP A 80 7.50 5.71 -13.05
N PRO A 81 8.83 5.90 -13.15
CA PRO A 81 9.67 6.23 -12.00
C PRO A 81 9.43 7.64 -11.46
N GLU A 82 8.94 8.57 -12.28
CA GLU A 82 8.62 9.93 -11.85
C GLU A 82 7.43 9.90 -10.88
N GLU A 83 6.35 9.22 -11.26
CA GLU A 83 5.18 9.07 -10.41
C GLU A 83 5.50 8.21 -9.16
N ALA A 84 6.31 7.15 -9.33
CA ALA A 84 6.78 6.36 -8.19
C ALA A 84 7.55 7.22 -7.16
N THR A 85 8.40 8.14 -7.64
CA THR A 85 9.16 9.05 -6.77
C THR A 85 8.25 10.02 -6.04
N SER A 86 7.25 10.58 -6.72
CA SER A 86 6.23 11.46 -6.12
C SER A 86 5.47 10.76 -4.99
N TRP A 87 4.99 9.53 -5.22
CA TRP A 87 4.31 8.74 -4.18
C TRP A 87 5.22 8.36 -3.03
N ALA A 88 6.47 7.99 -3.31
CA ALA A 88 7.45 7.68 -2.27
C ALA A 88 7.78 8.91 -1.40
N ALA A 89 7.79 10.11 -1.97
CA ALA A 89 7.98 11.35 -1.21
C ALA A 89 6.81 11.59 -0.25
N LEU A 90 5.57 11.44 -0.71
CA LEU A 90 4.37 11.53 0.12
C LEU A 90 4.38 10.48 1.24
N ALA A 91 4.74 9.24 0.91
CA ALA A 91 4.87 8.16 1.88
C ALA A 91 5.88 8.51 2.98
N ARG A 92 7.07 9.00 2.61
CA ARG A 92 8.10 9.43 3.58
C ARG A 92 7.63 10.60 4.46
N GLU A 93 6.93 11.57 3.89
CA GLU A 93 6.40 12.70 4.64
C GLU A 93 5.40 12.25 5.71
N ASN A 94 4.45 11.38 5.36
CA ASN A 94 3.46 10.87 6.30
C ASN A 94 4.05 9.87 7.28
N LEU A 95 5.05 9.08 6.86
CA LEU A 95 5.78 8.16 7.73
C LEU A 95 6.48 8.88 8.89
N ALA A 96 6.95 10.12 8.68
CA ALA A 96 7.56 10.92 9.74
C ALA A 96 6.58 11.26 10.89
N ARG A 97 5.27 11.13 10.67
CA ARG A 97 4.21 11.39 11.64
C ARG A 97 3.77 10.13 12.41
N VAL A 98 4.18 8.94 11.97
CA VAL A 98 3.90 7.66 12.63
C VAL A 98 4.61 7.61 13.97
N GLN A 99 3.89 7.24 15.02
CA GLN A 99 4.39 7.26 16.40
C GLN A 99 5.23 6.03 16.74
N ASP A 100 4.80 4.86 16.29
CA ASP A 100 5.50 3.61 16.58
C ASP A 100 6.80 3.50 15.76
N PRO A 101 7.97 3.35 16.40
CA PRO A 101 9.23 3.12 15.69
C PRO A 101 9.25 1.83 14.87
N GLU A 102 8.58 0.76 15.31
CA GLU A 102 8.54 -0.51 14.59
C GLU A 102 7.75 -0.38 13.28
N ASP A 103 6.60 0.30 13.31
CA ASP A 103 5.82 0.59 12.11
C ASP A 103 6.58 1.50 11.15
N ARG A 104 7.31 2.49 11.70
CA ARG A 104 8.18 3.36 10.89
C ARG A 104 9.27 2.58 10.19
N GLU A 105 9.93 1.67 10.89
CA GLU A 105 10.97 0.82 10.31
C GLU A 105 10.39 -0.09 9.24
N LEU A 106 9.25 -0.72 9.50
CA LEU A 106 8.59 -1.63 8.56
C LEU A 106 8.23 -0.92 7.26
N ILE A 107 7.46 0.18 7.31
CA ILE A 107 7.06 0.92 6.10
C ILE A 107 8.28 1.60 5.45
N GLY A 108 9.23 2.10 6.25
CA GLY A 108 10.47 2.67 5.76
C GLY A 108 11.29 1.68 4.93
N SER A 109 11.39 0.42 5.37
CA SER A 109 12.07 -0.64 4.63
C SER A 109 11.40 -0.92 3.28
N GLN A 110 10.07 -0.90 3.22
CA GLN A 110 9.30 -1.09 2.00
C GLN A 110 9.50 0.06 1.00
N ILE A 111 9.62 1.29 1.48
CA ILE A 111 9.97 2.44 0.63
C ILE A 111 11.41 2.29 0.10
N ALA A 112 12.35 1.80 0.93
CA ALA A 112 13.75 1.62 0.53
C ALA A 112 13.92 0.55 -0.57
N GLU A 113 13.03 -0.44 -0.67
CA GLU A 113 13.02 -1.44 -1.75
C GLU A 113 12.87 -0.82 -3.16
N LEU A 114 12.39 0.43 -3.28
CA LEU A 114 12.23 1.11 -4.56
C LEU A 114 13.56 1.48 -5.23
N GLY A 115 14.67 1.52 -4.47
CA GLY A 115 16.03 1.61 -5.02
C GLY A 115 16.47 2.97 -5.57
N PHE A 116 15.77 4.05 -5.24
CA PHE A 116 16.13 5.44 -5.59
C PHE A 116 16.17 6.37 -4.37
#